data_AF-A0A529Q4L1-F1
#
_entry.id   AF-A0A529Q4L1-F1
#
_cell.length_a   1.000
_cell.length_b   1.000
_cell.length_c   1.000
_cell.angle_alpha   90.00
_cell.angle_beta   90.00
_cell.angle_gamma   90.00
#
_symmetry.space_group_name_H-M   'P 1'
#
loop_
_entity.id
_entity.type
_entity.pdbx_description
1 polymer ?
#
loop_
_entity_poly.entity_id
_entity_poly.type
_entity_poly.pdbx_seq_one_letter_code
_entity_poly.pdbx_strand_id
1 'polypeptide(L)' 'MDSFPSKIIPVTTILAGVVVLWYVFAVILNAPFQRDLDQRGNETPGAVEFIGKTLSQ' A
#
# COMPACT_ATOMS: atom_id res chain seq x y z
N MET A 1 7.94 -28.50 -23.17
CA MET A 1 9.00 -27.50 -22.90
C MET A 1 8.72 -26.89 -21.54
N ASP A 2 9.26 -27.51 -20.48
CA ASP A 2 9.17 -26.97 -19.13
C ASP A 2 10.41 -26.11 -18.88
N SER A 3 10.31 -24.81 -19.17
CA SER A 3 11.39 -23.86 -18.93
C SER A 3 11.14 -23.07 -17.65
N PHE A 4 12.19 -22.67 -16.95
CA PHE A 4 12.08 -21.83 -15.75
C PHE A 4 11.19 -20.57 -15.95
N PRO A 5 11.26 -19.86 -17.11
CA PRO A 5 10.34 -18.76 -17.42
C PRO A 5 8.85 -19.09 -17.35
N SER A 6 8.43 -20.30 -17.76
CA SER A 6 7.00 -20.67 -17.77
C SER A 6 6.42 -20.85 -16.36
N LYS A 7 7.29 -20.99 -15.35
CA LYS A 7 6.91 -21.12 -13.94
C LYS A 7 7.03 -19.79 -13.19
N ILE A 8 8.08 -19.00 -13.45
CA ILE A 8 8.36 -17.80 -12.67
C ILE A 8 7.43 -16.63 -13.05
N ILE A 9 7.14 -16.43 -14.34
CA ILE A 9 6.35 -15.28 -14.81
C ILE A 9 4.94 -15.25 -14.22
N PRO A 10 4.17 -16.36 -14.21
CA PRO A 10 2.84 -16.36 -13.59
C PRO A 10 2.90 -16.07 -12.09
N VAL A 11 3.84 -16.68 -11.37
CA VAL A 11 3.99 -16.51 -9.92
C VAL A 11 4.34 -15.07 -9.58
N THR A 12 5.31 -14.48 -10.27
CA THR A 12 5.71 -13.08 -10.04
C THR A 12 4.61 -12.11 -10.43
N THR A 13 3.80 -12.43 -11.44
CA THR A 13 2.65 -11.61 -11.82
C THR A 13 1.60 -11.57 -10.72
N ILE A 14 1.24 -12.73 -10.17
CA ILE A 14 0.29 -12.82 -9.06
C ILE A 14 0.85 -12.10 -7.83
N LEU A 15 2.13 -12.35 -7.49
CA LEU A 15 2.79 -11.70 -6.37
C LEU A 15 2.78 -10.18 -6.52
N ALA A 16 3.11 -9.64 -7.70
CA ALA A 16 3.06 -8.22 -7.96
C ALA A 16 1.64 -7.66 -7.79
N GLY A 17 0.61 -8.36 -8.27
CA GLY A 17 -0.79 -7.98 -8.06
C GLY A 17 -1.17 -7.94 -6.58
N VAL A 18 -0.76 -8.95 -5.81
CA VAL A 18 -0.99 -9.00 -4.36
C VAL A 18 -0.30 -7.84 -3.64
N VAL A 19 0.95 -7.52 -4.01
CA VAL A 19 1.69 -6.39 -3.43
C VAL A 19 0.98 -5.06 -3.73
N VAL A 20 0.52 -4.84 -4.96
CA VAL A 20 -0.23 -3.63 -5.33
C VAL A 20 -1.52 -3.51 -4.51
N LEU A 21 -2.30 -4.59 -4.42
CA LEU A 21 -3.52 -4.61 -3.62
C LEU A 21 -3.21 -4.34 -2.14
N TRP A 22 -2.16 -4.95 -1.61
CA TRP A 22 -1.73 -4.75 -0.22
C TRP A 22 -1.43 -3.28 0.07
N TYR A 23 -0.67 -2.58 -0.78
CA TYR A 23 -0.41 -1.15 -0.59
C TYR A 23 -1.68 -0.30 -0.64
N VAL A 24 -2.61 -0.60 -1.56
CA VAL A 24 -3.91 0.10 -1.63
C VAL A 24 -4.71 -0.11 -0.35
N PHE A 25 -4.82 -1.35 0.13
CA PHE A 25 -5.53 -1.66 1.36
C PHE A 25 -4.84 -1.07 2.60
N ALA A 26 -3.51 -1.04 2.65
CA ALA A 26 -2.78 -0.40 3.73
C ALA A 26 -3.17 1.08 3.86
N VAL A 27 -3.22 1.82 2.75
CA VAL A 27 -3.68 3.22 2.75
C VAL A 27 -5.14 3.32 3.21
N ILE A 28 -6.04 2.50 2.67
CA ILE A 28 -7.48 2.57 3.00
C ILE A 28 -7.73 2.27 4.48
N LEU A 29 -7.11 1.21 5.00
CA LEU A 29 -7.35 0.73 6.35
C LEU A 29 -6.65 1.60 7.40
N ASN A 30 -5.50 2.20 7.07
CA ASN A 30 -4.78 3.10 7.97
C ASN A 30 -5.29 4.55 7.91
N ALA A 31 -5.97 4.96 6.83
CA ALA A 31 -6.50 6.31 6.67
C ALA A 31 -7.35 6.83 7.84
N PRO A 32 -8.31 6.09 8.44
CA PRO A 32 -9.08 6.60 9.57
C PRO A 32 -8.21 6.88 10.81
N PHE A 33 -7.21 6.03 11.06
CA PHE A 33 -6.28 6.23 12.17
C PHE A 33 -5.38 7.44 11.93
N GLN A 34 -4.84 7.59 10.71
CA GLN A 34 -4.04 8.76 10.38
C GLN A 34 -4.82 10.07 10.50
N ARG A 35 -6.10 10.10 10.09
CA ARG A 35 -6.95 11.29 10.25
C ARG A 35 -7.15 11.67 11.72
N ASP A 36 -7.31 10.70 12.61
CA ASP A 36 -7.43 10.97 14.05
C ASP A 36 -6.12 11.54 14.61
N LEU A 37 -4.96 11.01 14.20
CA LEU A 37 -3.66 11.56 14.57
C LEU A 37 -3.47 12.99 14.06
N ASP A 38 -3.75 13.24 12.79
CA ASP A 38 -3.62 14.56 12.17
C ASP A 38 -4.54 15.58 12.89
N GLN A 39 -5.77 15.19 13.23
CA GLN A 39 -6.70 16.04 13.99
C GLN A 39 -6.16 16.40 15.38
N ARG A 40 -5.56 15.45 16.10
CA ARG A 40 -4.95 15.69 17.42
C ARG A 40 -3.71 16.57 17.32
N GLY A 41 -2.96 16.46 16.23
CA GLY A 41 -1.78 17.26 15.94
C GLY A 41 -2.07 18.65 15.35
N ASN A 42 -3.33 18.98 15.04
CA ASN A 42 -3.70 20.14 14.23
C ASN A 42 -2.96 20.18 12.87
N GLU A 43 -2.77 19.03 12.25
CA GLU A 43 -2.10 18.89 10.96
C GLU A 43 -3.12 18.77 9.81
N THR A 44 -2.80 19.36 8.66
CA THR A 44 -3.60 19.25 7.43
C THR A 44 -2.71 18.84 6.27
N PRO A 45 -2.28 17.56 6.21
CA PRO A 45 -1.34 17.10 5.22
C PRO A 45 -1.92 17.16 3.80
N GLY A 46 -1.03 17.40 2.82
CA GLY A 46 -1.37 17.21 1.42
C GLY A 46 -1.59 15.72 1.08
N ALA A 47 -2.17 15.42 -0.09
CA ALA A 47 -2.52 14.03 -0.45
C ALA A 47 -1.34 13.05 -0.43
N VAL A 48 -0.17 13.45 -0.96
CA VAL A 48 1.04 12.61 -0.99
C VAL A 48 1.59 12.40 0.42
N GLU A 49 1.59 13.44 1.23
CA GLU A 49 2.03 13.38 2.63
C GLU A 49 1.10 12.47 3.45
N PHE A 50 -0.21 12.61 3.30
CA PHE A 50 -1.20 11.77 3.95
C PHE A 50 -1.01 10.28 3.59
N ILE A 51 -0.81 9.96 2.31
CA ILE A 51 -0.49 8.59 1.87
C ILE A 51 0.81 8.10 2.53
N GLY A 52 1.87 8.92 2.53
CA GLY A 52 3.13 8.58 3.18
C GLY A 52 2.94 8.24 4.66
N LYS A 53 2.19 9.08 5.39
CA LYS A 53 1.87 8.86 6.80
C LYS A 53 1.06 7.58 7.04
N THR A 54 0.12 7.25 6.15
CA THR A 54 -0.62 5.96 6.24
C THR A 54 0.28 4.73 6.06
N LEU A 55 1.47 4.88 5.45
CA LEU A 55 2.43 3.79 5.22
C LEU A 55 3.58 3.77 6.24
N SER A 56 3.61 4.72 7.19
CA SER A 56 4.65 4.84 8.22
C SER A 56 4.10 4.67 9.64
N GLN A 57 2.94 4.01 9.78
CA GLN A 57 2.34 3.66 11.07
C GLN A 57 3.21 2.67 11.85
#